data_AF-A0A1I4W5R7-F1
#
_entry.id   AF-A0A1I4W5R7-F1
#
_cell.length_a   1.000
_cell.length_b   1.000
_cell.length_c   1.000
_cell.angle_alpha   90.00
_cell.angle_beta   90.00
_cell.angle_gamma   90.00
#
_symmetry.space_group_name_H-M   'P 1'
#
loop_
_entity.id
_entity.type
_entity.pdbx_description
1 polymer ?
#
loop_
_entity_poly.entity_id
_entity_poly.type
_entity_poly.pdbx_seq_one_letter_code
_entity_poly.pdbx_strand_id
1 'polypeptide(L)' 'MKYKIVWSAFSEQQIDDIFNYYTQKAAYEVALDIVTKILLAPNILIHNPKIGQKEHTLQHRLITSLYFSGEL' A
#
# COMPACT_ATOMS: atom_id res chain seq x y z
N MET A 1 3.53 18.27 11.95
CA MET A 1 4.47 17.23 11.46
C MET A 1 4.09 16.88 10.03
N LYS A 2 5.06 16.69 9.14
CA LYS A 2 4.83 16.28 7.75
C LYS A 2 5.34 14.84 7.60
N TYR A 3 4.44 13.88 7.42
CA TYR A 3 4.83 12.49 7.22
C TYR A 3 5.16 12.22 5.75
N LYS A 4 5.93 11.16 5.49
CA LYS A 4 6.25 10.68 4.15
C LYS A 4 5.63 9.30 3.95
N ILE A 5 5.08 9.07 2.76
CA ILE A 5 4.60 7.74 2.35
C ILE A 5 5.80 6.89 1.94
N VAL A 6 5.86 5.67 2.47
CA VAL A 6 6.86 4.66 2.12
C VAL A 6 6.09 3.37 1.82
N TRP A 7 6.40 2.75 0.69
CA TRP A 7 5.84 1.47 0.28
C TRP A 7 6.83 0.36 0.61
N SER A 8 6.33 -0.81 1.00
CA SER A 8 7.16 -2.00 1.15
C SER A 8 7.34 -2.69 -0.21
N ALA A 9 8.43 -3.43 -0.39
CA ALA A 9 8.64 -4.23 -1.60
C ALA A 9 7.46 -5.19 -1.88
N PHE A 10 6.85 -5.75 -0.83
CA PHE A 10 5.64 -6.56 -0.97
C PHE A 10 4.48 -5.75 -1.55
N SER A 11 4.24 -4.54 -1.04
CA SER A 11 3.17 -3.68 -1.56
C SER A 11 3.42 -3.24 -3.00
N GLU A 12 4.67 -2.95 -3.38
CA GLU A 12 5.05 -2.63 -4.75
C GLU A 12 4.74 -3.80 -5.69
N GLN A 13 5.16 -5.02 -5.32
CA GLN A 13 4.84 -6.23 -6.07
C GLN A 13 3.32 -6.44 -6.23
N GLN A 14 2.54 -6.19 -5.17
CA GLN A 14 1.08 -6.30 -5.24
C GLN A 14 0.45 -5.30 -6.22
N ILE A 15 1.01 -4.08 -6.35
CA ILE A 15 0.54 -3.09 -7.32
C ILE A 15 0.85 -3.57 -8.75
N ASP A 16 2.05 -4.13 -8.97
CA ASP A 16 2.43 -4.70 -10.26
C ASP A 16 1.52 -5.87 -10.65
N ASP A 17 1.21 -6.76 -9.69
CA ASP A 17 0.30 -7.90 -9.90
C ASP A 17 -1.11 -7.42 -10.29
N ILE A 18 -1.63 -6.37 -9.64
CA ILE A 18 -2.92 -5.75 -9.98
C ILE A 18 -2.88 -5.17 -11.40
N PHE A 19 -1.84 -4.42 -11.75
CA PHE A 19 -1.70 -3.85 -13.08
C PHE A 19 -1.69 -4.93 -14.16
N ASN A 20 -0.86 -5.96 -13.97
CA ASN A 20 -0.72 -7.07 -14.91
C ASN A 20 -2.03 -7.83 -15.09
N TYR A 21 -2.77 -8.07 -14.00
CA TYR A 21 -4.08 -8.72 -14.06
C TYR A 21 -5.06 -7.91 -14.91
N TYR A 22 -5.23 -6.61 -14.63
CA TYR A 22 -6.21 -5.79 -15.36
C TYR A 22 -5.78 -5.49 -16.80
N THR A 23 -4.49 -5.50 -17.11
CA THR A 23 -4.02 -5.40 -18.50
C THR A 23 -4.42 -6.64 -19.32
N GLN A 24 -4.50 -7.81 -18.69
CA GLN A 24 -4.94 -9.04 -19.36
C GLN A 24 -6.46 -9.21 -19.38
N LYS A 25 -7.17 -8.69 -18.38
CA LYS A 25 -8.63 -8.90 -18.20
C LYS A 25 -9.49 -7.73 -18.69
N ALA A 26 -8.89 -6.57 -18.87
CA ALA A 26 -9.55 -5.34 -19.32
C ALA A 26 -8.62 -4.61 -20.32
N ALA A 27 -8.74 -3.29 -20.41
CA ALA A 27 -7.88 -2.45 -21.22
C ALA A 27 -6.74 -1.87 -20.38
N TYR A 28 -5.63 -1.52 -21.05
CA TYR A 28 -4.48 -0.88 -20.41
C TYR A 28 -4.87 0.37 -19.62
N GLU A 29 -5.79 1.18 -20.17
CA GLU A 29 -6.29 2.41 -19.56
C GLU A 29 -7.00 2.12 -18.23
N VAL A 30 -7.72 1.00 -18.14
CA VAL A 30 -8.39 0.56 -16.91
C VAL A 30 -7.35 0.15 -15.87
N ALA A 31 -6.35 -0.64 -16.27
CA ALA A 31 -5.27 -1.06 -15.38
C ALA A 31 -4.51 0.15 -14.83
N LEU A 32 -4.19 1.11 -15.69
CA LEU A 32 -3.49 2.35 -15.35
C LEU A 32 -4.30 3.23 -14.39
N ASP A 33 -5.59 3.41 -14.65
CA ASP A 33 -6.48 4.19 -13.78
C ASP A 33 -6.57 3.57 -12.37
N ILE A 34 -6.70 2.25 -12.28
CA ILE A 34 -6.76 1.52 -11.00
C ILE A 34 -5.47 1.74 -10.19
N VAL A 35 -4.29 1.46 -10.76
CA VAL A 35 -3.03 1.59 -10.01
C VAL A 35 -2.71 3.04 -9.67
N THR A 36 -3.06 3.99 -10.53
CA THR A 36 -2.91 5.42 -10.24
C THR A 36 -3.73 5.82 -9.01
N LYS A 37 -4.99 5.37 -8.92
CA LYS A 37 -5.84 5.63 -7.74
C LYS A 37 -5.26 5.01 -6.47
N ILE A 38 -4.73 3.79 -6.55
CA ILE A 38 -4.07 3.12 -5.41
C ILE A 38 -2.83 3.91 -4.94
N LEU A 39 -2.00 4.36 -5.88
CA LEU A 39 -0.77 5.12 -5.58
C LEU A 39 -1.08 6.49 -4.96
N LEU A 40 -2.18 7.13 -5.35
CA LEU A 40 -2.55 8.46 -4.86
C LEU A 40 -3.36 8.44 -3.56
N ALA A 41 -4.10 7.37 -3.27
CA ALA A 41 -4.97 7.29 -2.10
C ALA A 41 -4.25 7.57 -0.75
N PRO A 42 -3.02 7.11 -0.50
CA PRO A 42 -2.32 7.35 0.77
C PRO A 42 -1.90 8.81 1.00
N ASN A 43 -1.98 9.69 0.01
CA ASN A 43 -1.55 11.09 0.18
C ASN A 43 -2.31 11.82 1.31
N ILE A 44 -3.54 11.41 1.62
CA ILE A 44 -4.31 11.94 2.76
C ILE A 44 -3.60 11.70 4.12
N LEU A 45 -2.77 10.65 4.22
CA LEU A 45 -2.04 10.27 5.42
C LEU A 45 -0.87 11.21 5.73
N ILE A 46 -0.39 11.98 4.75
CA ILE A 46 0.69 12.97 4.94
C ILE A 46 0.31 13.97 6.05
N HIS A 47 -0.96 14.36 6.06
CA HIS A 47 -1.53 15.31 7.02
C HIS A 47 -2.42 14.63 8.07
N ASN A 48 -2.99 13.46 7.77
CA ASN A 48 -3.93 12.75 8.63
C ASN A 48 -3.52 11.27 8.85
N PRO A 49 -2.36 10.99 9.48
CA PRO A 49 -1.79 9.64 9.56
C PRO A 49 -2.64 8.63 10.35
N LYS A 50 -3.62 9.11 11.14
CA LYS A 50 -4.50 8.29 11.98
C LYS A 50 -5.94 8.24 11.47
N ILE A 51 -6.20 8.67 10.23
CA ILE A 51 -7.55 8.70 9.65
C ILE A 51 -8.10 7.30 9.37
N GLY A 52 -7.22 6.31 9.16
CA GLY A 52 -7.61 4.93 8.96
C GLY A 52 -8.25 4.32 10.20
N GLN A 53 -9.32 3.55 9.99
CA GLN A 53 -9.95 2.78 11.06
C GLN A 53 -8.97 1.71 11.56
N LYS A 54 -8.91 1.53 12.89
CA LYS A 54 -8.20 0.40 13.48
C LYS A 54 -8.97 -0.89 13.21
N GLU A 55 -8.34 -1.83 12.54
CA GLU A 55 -8.92 -3.16 12.31
C GLU A 55 -8.67 -4.05 13.53
N HIS A 56 -9.67 -4.15 14.41
CA HIS A 56 -9.59 -4.95 15.63
C HIS A 56 -9.36 -6.44 15.38
N THR A 57 -9.85 -6.94 14.25
CA THR A 57 -9.64 -8.32 13.78
C THR A 57 -8.17 -8.64 13.49
N LEU A 58 -7.35 -7.61 13.24
CA LEU A 58 -5.92 -7.77 12.99
C LEU A 58 -5.05 -7.55 14.24
N GLN A 59 -5.64 -7.26 15.41
CA GLN A 59 -4.89 -6.98 16.65
C GLN A 59 -4.05 -8.17 17.14
N HIS A 60 -4.47 -9.40 16.85
CA HIS A 60 -3.79 -10.63 17.24
C HIS A 60 -3.00 -11.27 16.10
N ARG A 61 -3.03 -10.67 14.91
CA ARG A 61 -2.16 -11.10 13.84
C ARG A 61 -0.75 -10.71 14.27
N LEU A 62 0.10 -11.70 14.52
CA LEU A 62 1.53 -11.49 14.60
C LEU A 62 1.94 -10.86 13.28
N ILE A 63 2.01 -9.52 13.26
CA ILE A 63 2.68 -8.81 12.20
C ILE A 63 4.14 -9.13 12.46
N THR A 64 4.64 -10.22 11.87
CA THR A 64 6.05 -10.36 11.52
C THR A 64 6.33 -9.28 10.48
N SER A 65 6.25 -8.02 10.89
CA SER A 65 7.07 -6.99 10.29
C SER A 65 8.47 -7.58 10.36
N LEU A 66 9.09 -7.70 9.19
CA LEU A 66 10.53 -7.77 9.04
C LEU A 66 11.10 -6.61 9.86
N TYR A 67 11.31 -6.83 11.15
CA TYR A 67 12.16 -6.02 11.99
C TYR A 67 13.53 -6.22 11.35
N PHE A 68 13.89 -5.32 10.44
CA PHE A 68 15.29 -4.95 10.28
C PHE A 68 15.73 -4.43 11.66
N SER A 69 16.11 -5.36 12.53
CA SER A 69 17.15 -5.11 13.51
C SER A 69 18.39 -4.77 12.69
N GLY A 70 18.54 -3.49 12.34
CA GLY A 70 19.87 -2.91 12.28
C GLY A 70 20.43 -3.03 13.68
N GLU A 71 21.13 -4.14 13.93
CA GLU A 71 22.05 -4.23 15.04
C GLU A 71 23.17 -3.21 14.77
N LEU A 72 23.39 -2.37 15.78
CA LEU A 72 24.53 -1.47 15.92
C LEU A 72 25.82 -2.25 16.16
#